data_AF-A0A4R3ZC08-F1
#
_entry.id   AF-A0A4R3ZC08-F1
#
_cell.length_a   1.000
_cell.length_b   1.000
_cell.length_c   1.000
_cell.angle_alpha   90.00
_cell.angle_beta   90.00
_cell.angle_gamma   90.00
#
_symmetry.space_group_name_H-M   'P 1'
#
loop_
_entity.id
_entity.type
_entity.pdbx_description
1 polymer ?
#
loop_
_entity_poly.entity_id
_entity_poly.type
_entity_poly.pdbx_seq_one_letter_code
_entity_poly.pdbx_strand_id
1 'polypeptide(L)'
;MKKLTFGKVLSGYFVAVIVLGLINMFTLKSSVVHSFILSLLGTVLLIWPVYSNSLENKYDKSRCKVFIRAIAIVEIIISFCIHTNF
;
A
#
# COMPACT_ATOMS: atom_id res chain seq x y z
N MET A 1 7.92 -22.46 -1.08
CA MET A 1 7.70 -21.01 -0.85
C MET A 1 6.22 -20.76 -0.55
N LYS A 2 5.84 -20.33 0.66
CA LYS A 2 4.45 -19.98 0.98
C LYS A 2 4.04 -18.75 0.14
N LYS A 3 3.04 -18.89 -0.75
CA LYS A 3 2.48 -17.75 -1.49
C LYS A 3 1.97 -16.71 -0.50
N LEU A 4 2.43 -15.45 -0.62
CA LEU A 4 1.82 -14.33 0.09
C LEU A 4 0.39 -14.17 -0.42
N THR A 5 -0.58 -14.37 0.46
CA THR A 5 -1.99 -14.13 0.17
C THR A 5 -2.31 -12.66 0.36
N PHE A 6 -3.16 -12.10 -0.51
CA PHE A 6 -3.61 -10.71 -0.46
C PHE A 6 -4.02 -10.25 0.96
N GLY A 7 -4.80 -11.08 1.67
CA GLY A 7 -5.22 -10.77 3.04
C GLY A 7 -4.08 -10.64 4.04
N LYS A 8 -2.97 -11.37 3.87
CA LYS A 8 -1.79 -11.25 4.75
C LYS A 8 -1.05 -9.94 4.49
N VAL A 9 -0.88 -9.57 3.22
CA VAL A 9 -0.29 -8.28 2.82
C VAL A 9 -1.09 -7.13 3.42
N LEU A 10 -2.42 -7.17 3.26
CA LEU A 10 -3.32 -6.16 3.82
C LEU A 10 -3.21 -6.08 5.34
N SER A 11 -3.25 -7.21 6.05
CA SER A 11 -3.17 -7.20 7.51
C SER A 11 -1.84 -6.64 8.02
N GLY A 12 -0.72 -7.02 7.38
CA GLY A 12 0.60 -6.51 7.74
C GLY A 12 0.73 -5.02 7.45
N TYR A 13 0.15 -4.56 6.34
CA TYR A 13 0.09 -3.15 6.00
C TYR A 13 -0.68 -2.33 7.05
N PHE A 14 -1.90 -2.74 7.42
CA PHE A 14 -2.68 -2.01 8.42
C PHE A 14 -1.95 -1.90 9.76
N VAL A 15 -1.34 -2.99 10.23
CA VAL A 15 -0.55 -2.97 11.47
C VAL A 15 0.64 -2.00 11.33
N ALA A 16 1.38 -2.06 10.22
CA ALA A 16 2.52 -1.18 9.98
C ALA A 16 2.12 0.30 9.93
N VAL A 17 1.03 0.64 9.22
CA VAL A 17 0.54 2.02 9.13
C VAL A 17 0.10 2.56 10.48
N ILE A 18 -0.60 1.76 11.29
CA ILE A 18 -1.04 2.19 12.61
C ILE A 18 0.18 2.45 13.49
N VAL A 19 1.13 1.51 13.57
CA VAL A 19 2.32 1.64 14.42
C VAL A 19 3.17 2.83 13.97
N LEU A 20 3.51 2.92 12.69
CA LEU A 20 4.33 4.01 12.16
C LEU A 20 3.60 5.35 12.24
N GLY A 21 2.28 5.36 12.01
CA GLY A 21 1.44 6.55 12.11
C GLY A 21 1.42 7.12 13.53
N LEU A 22 1.29 6.25 14.54
CA LEU A 22 1.37 6.64 15.94
C LEU A 22 2.76 7.20 16.28
N ILE A 23 3.83 6.52 15.86
CA ILE A 23 5.21 7.01 16.06
C ILE A 23 5.39 8.39 15.44
N ASN A 24 4.93 8.58 14.20
CA ASN A 24 5.04 9.88 13.55
C ASN A 24 4.22 10.95 14.29
N MET A 25 2.99 10.64 14.71
CA MET A 25 2.12 11.60 15.40
C MET A 25 2.70 12.05 16.76
N PHE A 26 3.29 11.13 17.53
CA PHE A 26 3.80 11.46 18.87
C PHE A 26 5.25 11.94 18.88
N THR A 27 6.08 11.51 17.94
CA THR A 27 7.53 11.74 18.01
C THR A 27 8.03 12.73 16.95
N LEU A 28 7.76 12.47 15.66
CA LEU A 28 8.38 13.21 14.56
C LEU A 28 7.54 14.39 14.06
N LYS A 29 6.21 14.28 14.14
CA LYS A 29 5.21 15.25 13.68
C LYS A 29 5.48 15.78 12.28
N SER A 30 5.89 14.88 11.38
CA SER A 30 6.29 15.26 10.02
C SER A 30 5.22 14.84 9.01
N SER A 31 4.74 15.81 8.23
CA SER A 31 3.83 15.58 7.10
C SER A 31 4.47 14.70 6.03
N VAL A 32 5.76 14.90 5.76
CA VAL A 32 6.53 14.10 4.79
C VAL A 32 6.58 12.64 5.22
N VAL A 33 6.90 12.37 6.48
CA VAL A 33 6.93 10.99 7.02
C VAL A 33 5.53 10.37 6.97
N HIS A 34 4.48 11.14 7.23
CA HIS A 34 3.11 10.65 7.12
C HIS A 34 2.75 10.23 5.69
N SER A 35 3.10 11.04 4.69
CA SER A 35 2.90 10.68 3.27
C SER A 35 3.66 9.41 2.89
N PHE A 36 4.89 9.22 3.40
CA PHE A 36 5.63 7.97 3.20
C PHE A 36 4.91 6.76 3.82
N ILE A 37 4.38 6.91 5.04
CA ILE A 37 3.64 5.84 5.71
C ILE A 37 2.39 5.47 4.92
N LEU A 38 1.65 6.45 4.40
CA LEU A 38 0.46 6.22 3.57
C LEU A 38 0.82 5.50 2.26
N SER A 39 1.94 5.86 1.63
CA SER A 39 2.39 5.26 0.35
C SER A 39 2.96 3.83 0.46
N LEU A 40 3.02 3.25 1.67
CA LEU A 40 3.65 1.94 1.90
C LEU A 40 2.94 0.82 1.13
N LEU A 41 1.61 0.80 1.10
CA LEU A 41 0.87 -0.26 0.40
C LEU A 41 1.10 -0.19 -1.09
N GLY A 42 0.98 0.99 -1.70
CA GLY A 42 1.28 1.18 -3.12
C GLY A 42 2.70 0.78 -3.44
N THR A 43 3.69 1.18 -2.63
CA THR A 43 5.09 0.77 -2.86
C THR A 43 5.25 -0.76 -2.85
N VAL A 44 4.65 -1.44 -1.88
CA VAL A 44 4.69 -2.92 -1.79
C VAL A 44 3.99 -3.57 -2.98
N LEU A 45 2.81 -3.08 -3.36
CA LEU A 45 2.01 -3.62 -4.47
C LEU A 45 2.63 -3.33 -5.84
N LEU A 46 3.43 -2.28 -5.96
CA LEU A 46 4.17 -1.96 -7.18
C LEU A 46 5.24 -3.03 -7.46
N ILE A 47 6.02 -3.38 -6.42
CA ILE A 47 7.12 -4.36 -6.49
C ILE A 47 6.57 -5.77 -6.55
N TRP A 48 5.68 -6.13 -5.60
CA TRP A 48 5.01 -7.41 -5.52
C TRP A 48 3.50 -7.25 -5.73
N PRO A 49 3.04 -7.25 -7.00
CA PRO A 49 1.62 -7.14 -7.30
C PRO A 49 0.89 -8.38 -6.82
N VAL A 50 0.25 -8.26 -5.66
CA VAL A 50 -0.57 -9.29 -5.04
C VAL A 50 -2.03 -8.95 -5.30
N TYR A 51 -2.77 -9.88 -5.88
CA TYR A 51 -4.18 -9.75 -6.24
C TYR A 51 -4.99 -10.93 -5.67
N SER A 52 -6.31 -10.75 -5.55
CA SER A 52 -7.20 -11.81 -5.08
C SER A 52 -7.48 -12.84 -6.18
N ASN A 53 -7.83 -14.07 -5.78
CA ASN A 53 -8.23 -15.13 -6.71
C ASN A 53 -9.47 -14.74 -7.54
N SER A 54 -10.36 -13.91 -7.00
CA SER A 54 -11.53 -13.39 -7.74
C SER A 54 -11.12 -12.52 -8.93
N LEU A 55 -10.05 -11.75 -8.80
CA LEU A 55 -9.48 -10.93 -9.88
C LEU A 55 -8.79 -11.82 -10.92
N GLU A 56 -8.05 -12.84 -10.47
CA GLU A 56 -7.40 -13.83 -11.34
C GLU A 56 -8.42 -14.68 -12.13
N ASN A 57 -9.58 -14.97 -11.55
CA ASN A 57 -10.65 -15.70 -12.23
C ASN A 57 -11.36 -14.87 -13.31
N LYS A 58 -11.28 -13.53 -13.22
CA LYS A 58 -12.00 -12.61 -14.12
C LYS A 58 -11.09 -12.04 -15.23
N TYR A 59 -9.78 -11.99 -14.99
CA TYR A 59 -8.80 -11.41 -15.91
C TYR A 59 -7.54 -12.27 -15.99
N ASP A 60 -6.85 -12.20 -17.12
CA ASP A 60 -5.53 -12.83 -17.26
C ASP A 60 -4.54 -12.29 -16.22
N LYS A 61 -3.65 -13.16 -15.75
CA LYS A 61 -2.59 -12.83 -14.77
C LYS A 61 -1.79 -11.58 -15.16
N SER A 62 -1.51 -11.37 -16.45
CA SER A 62 -0.79 -10.19 -16.93
C SER A 62 -1.58 -8.90 -16.67
N ARG A 63 -2.88 -8.91 -16.99
CA ARG A 63 -3.78 -7.78 -16.78
C ARG A 63 -3.98 -7.48 -15.30
N CYS A 64 -4.13 -8.51 -14.45
CA CYS A 64 -4.20 -8.33 -13.01
C CYS A 64 -2.98 -7.61 -12.45
N LYS A 65 -1.77 -8.00 -12.87
CA LYS A 65 -0.52 -7.36 -12.42
C LYS A 65 -0.44 -5.90 -12.84
N VAL A 66 -0.78 -5.59 -14.09
CA VAL A 66 -0.79 -4.20 -14.59
C VAL A 66 -1.81 -3.37 -13.84
N PHE A 67 -3.00 -3.91 -13.60
CA PHE A 67 -4.07 -3.22 -12.88
C PHE A 67 -3.67 -2.89 -11.43
N ILE A 68 -3.11 -3.86 -10.69
CA ILE A 68 -2.62 -3.64 -9.34
C ILE A 68 -1.50 -2.59 -9.31
N ARG A 69 -0.57 -2.63 -10.27
CA ARG A 69 0.49 -1.62 -10.37
C ARG A 69 -0.05 -0.23 -10.67
N ALA A 70 -1.06 -0.12 -11.53
CA ALA A 70 -1.71 1.16 -11.81
C ALA A 70 -2.37 1.74 -10.56
N ILE A 71 -3.10 0.91 -9.80
CA ILE A 71 -3.70 1.32 -8.51
C ILE A 71 -2.61 1.75 -7.53
N ALA A 72 -1.52 0.98 -7.42
CA ALA A 72 -0.39 1.30 -6.56
C ALA A 72 0.22 2.67 -6.89
N ILE A 73 0.42 3.00 -8.17
CA ILE A 73 0.94 4.31 -8.59
C ILE A 73 -0.01 5.43 -8.16
N VAL A 74 -1.32 5.26 -8.41
CA VAL A 74 -2.33 6.25 -8.04
C VAL A 74 -2.36 6.47 -6.52
N GLU A 75 -2.28 5.39 -5.74
CA GLU A 75 -2.27 5.47 -4.28
C GLU A 75 -1.01 6.18 -3.74
N ILE A 76 0.16 5.93 -4.32
CA ILE A 76 1.38 6.67 -4.00
C ILE A 76 1.18 8.16 -4.28
N ILE A 77 0.70 8.54 -5.47
CA ILE A 77 0.49 9.94 -5.84
C ILE A 77 -0.46 10.62 -4.85
N ILE A 78 -1.61 9.99 -4.56
CA ILE A 78 -2.59 10.51 -3.61
C ILE A 78 -1.96 10.69 -2.22
N SER A 79 -1.13 9.75 -1.76
CA SER A 79 -0.47 9.81 -0.45
C SER A 79 0.43 11.05 -0.29
N PHE A 80 1.06 11.52 -1.38
CA PHE A 80 1.86 12.74 -1.38
C PHE A 80 1.04 14.02 -1.66
N CYS A 81 -0.14 13.89 -2.26
CA CYS A 81 -1.05 15.03 -2.46
C CYS A 81 -1.86 15.36 -1.20
N ILE A 82 -2.07 14.41 -0.28
CA ILE A 82 -2.76 14.65 0.98
C ILE A 82 -1.85 15.46 1.89
N HIS A 83 -2.14 16.76 2.01
CA HIS A 83 -1.52 17.62 3.00
C HIS A 83 -2.13 17.35 4.38
N THR A 84 -1.32 16.79 5.27
CA THR A 84 -1.64 16.68 6.70
C THR A 84 -0.89 17.78 7.44
N ASN A 85 -1.64 18.65 8.13
CA ASN A 85 -1.08 19.62 9.07
C ASN A 85 -0.90 18.90 10.42
N PHE A 86 0.34 18.83 10.90
CA PHE A 86 0.74 18.18 12.15
C PHE A 86 0.98 19.19 13.28
#